data_AF-A0A914Q3X2-F1
#
_entry.id   AF-A0A914Q3X2-F1
#
_cell.length_a   1.000
_cell.length_b   1.000
_cell.length_c   1.000
_cell.angle_alpha   90.00
_cell.angle_beta   90.00
_cell.angle_gamma   90.00
#
_symmetry.space_group_name_H-M   'P 1'
#
loop_
_entity.id
_entity.type
_entity.pdbx_description
1 polymer ?
#
loop_
_entity_poly.entity_id
_entity_poly.type
_entity_poly.pdbx_seq_one_letter_code
_entity_poly.pdbx_strand_id
1 'polypeptide(L)'
;MSEETMKEDIKTEEVSKRIEGGWAPIKKEYLLSKEELEALNAEKLHEPALEVAVERDDQKERKRGQDKRREKKMVHARNDMRNASIRLCPSVLLKGRICKFGNKCTAEHSIEKFMEQKPQDIGPECPSFNQMGKCQFSFACRFGQAHTNGLEQIEKEPDPSYKPTMNTNYSAIQIAMRKHQYDFSRADKIVKELPDPITAMEREKPKLNMRDLSGKAYLAPLTTVGNLPFRRLCTRLGAQITCSEMAVATSILQGNPSEWSLLKRHPSEKVFGVQLVGGYPDSMTRAAQIITDELDVDFIDINLGCPIETINEKGGGCQLVIFLMY
;
A
#
# COMPACT_ATOMS: atom_id res chain seq x y z
N MET A 1 41.83 47.43 2.64
CA MET A 1 41.97 46.05 2.14
C MET A 1 42.71 45.24 3.17
N SER A 2 42.01 44.38 3.89
CA SER A 2 42.25 42.93 3.96
C SER A 2 41.46 42.39 5.15
N GLU A 3 40.50 41.54 4.82
CA GLU A 3 39.72 40.70 5.72
C GLU A 3 40.66 39.77 6.49
N GLU A 4 40.63 39.83 7.82
CA GLU A 4 40.76 38.66 8.68
C GLU A 4 40.57 39.05 10.15
N THR A 5 40.00 38.11 10.92
CA THR A 5 39.77 38.11 12.38
C THR A 5 38.52 38.82 12.90
N MET A 6 37.42 38.07 12.98
CA MET A 6 36.64 37.95 14.23
C MET A 6 35.94 36.57 14.23
N LYS A 7 36.56 35.63 14.96
CA LYS A 7 35.85 34.51 15.57
C LYS A 7 35.03 35.10 16.70
N GLU A 8 33.73 34.81 16.75
CA GLU A 8 32.96 34.82 17.99
C GLU A 8 31.63 34.08 17.79
N ASP A 9 31.59 32.86 18.34
CA ASP A 9 30.49 32.20 19.03
C ASP A 9 29.08 32.76 18.85
N ILE A 10 28.27 32.10 18.02
CA ILE A 10 26.81 32.13 18.16
C ILE A 10 26.38 30.85 18.88
N LYS A 11 26.13 31.08 20.17
CA LYS A 11 25.60 30.19 21.19
C LYS A 11 24.56 29.19 20.68
N THR A 12 24.84 27.92 20.98
CA THR A 12 23.89 26.85 21.23
C THR A 12 22.91 27.25 22.34
N GLU A 13 21.80 27.90 22.01
CA GLU A 13 20.57 27.99 22.83
C GLU A 13 19.58 28.91 22.10
N GLU A 14 18.75 28.34 21.21
CA GLU A 14 17.44 28.85 20.74
C GLU A 14 17.06 28.20 19.39
N VAL A 15 16.72 26.90 19.40
CA VAL A 15 15.99 26.26 18.28
C VAL A 15 14.71 25.60 18.80
N SER A 16 14.11 26.18 19.85
CA SER A 16 12.87 25.64 20.46
C SER A 16 11.60 26.41 20.08
N LYS A 17 11.66 27.38 19.16
CA LYS A 17 10.45 28.13 18.75
C LYS A 17 10.43 28.43 17.26
N ARG A 18 9.78 27.54 16.51
CA ARG A 18 8.95 27.74 15.29
C ARG A 18 9.09 26.52 14.38
N ILE A 19 8.32 25.48 14.67
CA ILE A 19 7.90 24.54 13.63
C ILE A 19 6.47 24.94 13.30
N GLU A 20 6.32 25.84 12.32
CA GLU A 20 5.04 26.02 11.64
C GLU A 20 4.69 24.70 10.93
N GLY A 21 3.42 24.30 11.00
CA GLY A 21 2.98 22.96 10.61
C GLY A 21 3.37 22.58 9.17
N GLY A 22 3.69 21.29 8.96
CA GLY A 22 3.98 20.72 7.64
C GLY A 22 5.44 20.31 7.41
N TRP A 23 6.35 20.63 8.34
CA TRP A 23 7.76 20.23 8.25
C TRP A 23 8.06 19.03 9.14
N ALA A 24 8.63 17.97 8.56
CA ALA A 24 9.14 16.81 9.28
C ALA A 24 10.68 16.91 9.38
N PRO A 25 11.25 17.47 10.45
CA PRO A 25 12.69 17.57 10.58
C PRO A 25 13.32 16.18 10.70
N ILE A 26 14.32 15.93 9.85
CA ILE A 26 15.19 14.75 9.95
C ILE A 26 16.11 14.99 11.16
N LYS A 27 16.23 14.00 12.05
CA LYS A 27 17.12 14.14 13.21
C LYS A 27 18.57 14.29 12.72
N LYS A 28 19.39 15.05 13.46
CA LYS A 28 20.77 15.37 13.04
C LYS A 28 21.62 14.13 12.77
N GLU A 29 21.40 13.05 13.52
CA GLU A 29 22.08 11.76 13.33
C GLU A 29 21.73 11.04 12.01
N TYR A 30 20.73 11.52 11.26
CA TYR A 30 20.34 11.02 9.94
C TYR A 30 20.61 12.02 8.80
N LEU A 31 21.27 13.15 9.09
CA LEU A 31 21.73 14.08 8.07
C LEU A 31 23.15 13.69 7.66
N LEU A 32 23.33 13.36 6.39
CA LEU A 32 24.66 13.13 5.83
C LEU A 32 25.31 14.46 5.48
N SER A 33 26.60 14.60 5.79
CA SER A 33 27.42 15.69 5.27
C SER A 33 27.55 15.55 3.75
N LYS A 34 27.89 16.67 3.09
CA LYS A 34 28.09 16.67 1.64
C LYS A 34 29.24 15.73 1.26
N GLU A 35 30.30 15.70 2.07
CA GLU A 35 31.46 14.83 1.90
C GLU A 35 31.08 13.35 2.09
N GLU A 36 30.24 13.02 3.08
CA GLU A 36 29.73 11.65 3.30
C GLU A 36 28.89 11.17 2.11
N LEU A 37 28.06 12.07 1.56
CA LEU A 37 27.24 11.77 0.39
C LEU A 37 28.10 11.54 -0.87
N GLU A 38 29.13 12.37 -1.06
CA GLU A 38 30.07 12.25 -2.17
C GLU A 38 30.92 10.97 -2.05
N ALA A 39 31.36 10.60 -0.85
CA ALA A 39 32.07 9.35 -0.59
C ALA A 39 31.22 8.10 -0.89
N LEU A 40 29.95 8.08 -0.44
CA LEU A 40 29.00 7.00 -0.75
C LEU A 40 28.70 6.88 -2.24
N ASN A 41 28.65 8.00 -2.96
CA ASN A 41 28.47 8.00 -4.41
C ASN A 41 29.74 7.54 -5.15
N ALA A 42 30.93 7.83 -4.60
CA ALA A 42 32.20 7.34 -5.13
C ALA A 42 32.38 5.82 -4.93
N GLU A 43 31.95 5.26 -3.79
CA GLU A 43 31.97 3.81 -3.56
C GLU A 43 31.05 3.04 -4.53
N LYS A 44 29.89 3.60 -4.90
CA LYS A 44 28.99 3.00 -5.90
C LYS A 44 29.56 2.92 -7.32
N LEU A 45 30.60 3.68 -7.64
CA LEU A 45 31.26 3.63 -8.95
C LEU A 45 32.25 2.45 -9.08
N HIS A 46 32.53 1.74 -7.98
CA HIS A 46 33.46 0.60 -7.98
C HIS A 46 32.79 -0.78 -7.98
N GLU A 47 31.45 -0.86 -7.93
CA GLU A 47 30.76 -2.09 -8.30
C GLU A 47 30.93 -2.31 -9.81
N PRO A 48 31.37 -3.51 -10.27
CA PRO A 48 31.52 -3.76 -11.70
C PRO A 48 30.15 -3.56 -12.35
N ALA A 49 30.08 -2.57 -13.24
CA ALA A 49 28.95 -2.39 -14.12
C ALA A 49 28.73 -3.71 -14.87
N LEU A 50 27.59 -4.37 -14.64
CA LEU A 50 27.09 -5.37 -15.56
C LEU A 50 26.99 -4.68 -16.92
N GLU A 51 27.89 -5.02 -17.84
CA GLU A 51 27.83 -4.57 -19.23
C GLU A 51 26.54 -5.10 -19.85
N VAL A 52 25.48 -4.31 -19.75
CA VAL A 52 24.28 -4.51 -20.56
C VAL A 52 24.62 -3.91 -21.91
N ALA A 53 24.91 -4.77 -22.89
CA ALA A 53 25.01 -4.36 -24.28
C ALA A 53 23.73 -3.60 -24.67
N VAL A 54 23.85 -2.29 -24.84
CA VAL A 54 22.77 -1.44 -25.35
C VAL A 54 22.87 -1.45 -26.86
N GLU A 55 22.24 -2.42 -27.50
CA GLU A 55 21.87 -2.28 -28.91
C GLU A 55 20.90 -1.10 -29.00
N ARG A 56 21.33 -0.03 -29.69
CA ARG A 56 20.47 1.13 -29.98
C ARG A 56 19.52 0.72 -31.10
N ASP A 57 18.31 0.35 -30.69
CA ASP A 57 17.17 0.16 -31.59
C ASP A 57 16.60 1.55 -31.92
N ASP A 58 16.84 2.02 -33.14
CA ASP A 58 16.35 3.29 -33.69
C ASP A 58 14.83 3.26 -33.89
N GLN A 59 14.05 3.31 -32.80
CA GLN A 59 12.59 3.48 -32.90
C GLN A 59 12.00 4.39 -31.81
N LYS A 60 11.58 5.57 -32.29
CA LYS A 60 10.60 6.56 -31.75
C LYS A 60 10.71 6.89 -30.26
N GLU A 61 10.87 8.19 -29.97
CA GLU A 61 10.73 8.75 -28.62
C GLU A 61 9.46 8.24 -27.93
N ARG A 62 9.63 7.45 -26.86
CA ARG A 62 8.53 6.90 -26.06
C ARG A 62 8.34 7.75 -24.80
N LYS A 63 7.07 8.11 -24.53
CA LYS A 63 6.66 8.96 -23.41
C LYS A 63 7.11 8.37 -22.06
N ARG A 64 7.64 9.23 -21.19
CA ARG A 64 8.09 8.88 -19.83
C ARG A 64 6.95 8.24 -19.03
N GLY A 65 7.19 7.07 -18.44
CA GLY A 65 6.31 6.46 -17.42
C GLY A 65 5.71 5.08 -17.76
N GLN A 66 5.79 4.60 -19.00
CA GLN A 66 5.21 3.30 -19.37
C GLN A 66 6.16 2.46 -20.22
N ASP A 67 7.24 1.97 -19.61
CA ASP A 67 8.03 0.92 -20.25
C ASP A 67 7.45 -0.46 -19.94
N LYS A 68 6.61 -1.00 -20.83
CA LYS A 68 6.12 -2.39 -20.74
C LYS A 68 7.26 -3.42 -20.76
N ARG A 69 8.45 -3.08 -21.27
CA ARG A 69 9.65 -3.94 -21.15
C ARG A 69 10.17 -3.94 -19.71
N ARG A 70 10.03 -2.84 -18.95
CA ARG A 70 10.34 -2.81 -17.52
C ARG A 70 9.44 -3.75 -16.74
N GLU A 71 8.13 -3.79 -17.02
CA GLU A 71 7.22 -4.76 -16.40
C GLU A 71 7.65 -6.21 -16.70
N LYS A 72 7.92 -6.54 -17.96
CA LYS A 72 8.41 -7.88 -18.35
C LYS A 72 9.75 -8.23 -17.69
N LYS A 73 10.69 -7.30 -17.66
CA LYS A 73 11.99 -7.46 -16.98
C LYS A 73 11.80 -7.66 -15.47
N MET A 74 10.90 -6.91 -14.84
CA MET A 74 10.57 -7.08 -13.42
C MET A 74 9.92 -8.43 -13.14
N VAL A 75 9.03 -8.91 -14.02
CA VAL A 75 8.43 -10.25 -13.91
C VAL A 75 9.50 -11.33 -14.07
N HIS A 76 10.42 -11.19 -15.03
CA HIS A 76 11.53 -12.13 -15.22
C HIS A 76 12.45 -12.16 -14.00
N ALA A 77 12.96 -11.00 -13.56
CA ALA A 77 13.79 -10.89 -12.36
C ALA A 77 13.10 -11.46 -11.11
N ARG A 78 11.78 -11.26 -10.96
CA ARG A 78 11.01 -11.85 -9.86
C ARG A 78 10.92 -13.36 -9.96
N ASN A 79 10.80 -13.91 -11.16
CA ASN A 79 10.82 -15.36 -11.39
C ASN A 79 12.21 -15.93 -11.15
N ASP A 80 13.27 -15.24 -11.56
CA ASP A 80 14.65 -15.66 -11.33
C ASP A 80 14.96 -15.68 -9.83
N MET A 81 14.63 -14.62 -9.09
CA MET A 81 14.72 -14.62 -7.63
C MET A 81 13.91 -15.76 -6.99
N ARG A 82 12.71 -16.03 -7.51
CA ARG A 82 11.84 -17.10 -7.01
C ARG A 82 12.40 -18.50 -7.30
N ASN A 83 13.16 -18.67 -8.37
CA ASN A 83 13.79 -19.93 -8.76
C ASN A 83 15.18 -20.10 -8.14
N ALA A 84 15.84 -19.02 -7.76
CA ALA A 84 17.16 -19.05 -7.12
C ALA A 84 17.13 -19.61 -5.68
N SER A 85 15.98 -19.58 -5.01
CA SER A 85 15.80 -20.12 -3.66
C SER A 85 14.96 -21.40 -3.68
N ILE A 86 15.41 -22.43 -2.95
CA ILE A 86 14.56 -23.59 -2.69
C ILE A 86 13.27 -23.14 -1.96
N ARG A 87 12.13 -23.75 -2.30
CA ARG A 87 10.83 -23.43 -1.71
C ARG A 87 10.17 -24.71 -1.24
N LEU A 88 9.77 -24.76 0.03
CA LEU A 88 8.99 -25.86 0.57
C LEU A 88 7.55 -25.79 0.04
N CYS A 89 7.00 -26.91 -0.39
CA CYS A 89 5.65 -26.97 -0.91
C CYS A 89 4.61 -26.68 0.19
N PRO A 90 3.59 -25.85 -0.05
CA PRO A 90 2.54 -25.59 0.94
C PRO A 90 1.76 -26.83 1.40
N SER A 91 1.78 -27.93 0.65
CA SER A 91 1.19 -29.21 1.08
C SER A 91 1.94 -29.85 2.25
N VAL A 92 3.24 -29.56 2.38
CA VAL A 92 4.06 -30.04 3.49
C VAL A 92 3.84 -29.19 4.74
N LEU A 93 3.66 -27.88 4.56
CA LEU A 93 3.43 -26.93 5.64
C LEU A 93 2.02 -27.06 6.28
N LEU A 94 1.01 -27.34 5.45
CA LEU A 94 -0.39 -27.31 5.86
C LEU A 94 -0.92 -28.74 5.98
N LYS A 95 -1.16 -29.19 7.22
CA LYS A 95 -1.74 -30.51 7.52
C LYS A 95 -3.02 -30.75 6.71
N GLY A 96 -3.12 -31.90 6.05
CA GLY A 96 -4.30 -32.32 5.27
C GLY A 96 -4.39 -31.74 3.85
N ARG A 97 -3.39 -30.98 3.39
CA ARG A 97 -3.38 -30.43 2.02
C ARG A 97 -2.56 -31.31 1.08
N ILE A 98 -3.16 -31.75 -0.02
CA ILE A 98 -2.47 -32.52 -1.07
C ILE A 98 -1.89 -31.56 -2.13
N CYS A 99 -0.68 -31.84 -2.62
CA CYS A 99 -0.08 -31.05 -3.69
C CYS A 99 -0.83 -31.26 -5.01
N LYS A 100 -1.42 -30.18 -5.55
CA LYS A 100 -2.15 -30.21 -6.83
C LYS A 100 -1.26 -30.49 -8.04
N PHE A 101 0.04 -30.27 -7.92
CA PHE A 101 0.99 -30.38 -9.03
C PHE A 101 1.71 -31.74 -9.04
N GLY A 102 1.63 -32.51 -7.94
CA GLY A 102 2.31 -33.80 -7.79
C GLY A 102 3.77 -33.73 -8.24
N ASN A 103 4.15 -34.63 -9.15
CA ASN A 103 5.51 -34.74 -9.68
C ASN A 103 5.94 -33.56 -10.57
N LYS A 104 5.03 -32.71 -11.03
CA LYS A 104 5.35 -31.49 -11.79
C LYS A 104 5.58 -30.27 -10.89
N CYS A 105 5.55 -30.44 -9.58
CA CYS A 105 5.73 -29.34 -8.66
C CYS A 105 7.19 -28.87 -8.66
N THR A 106 7.40 -27.56 -8.76
CA THR A 106 8.73 -26.94 -8.67
C THR A 106 9.17 -26.66 -7.23
N ALA A 107 8.36 -27.04 -6.24
CA ALA A 107 8.66 -26.89 -4.83
C ALA A 107 9.07 -28.24 -4.22
N GLU A 108 9.95 -28.19 -3.23
CA GLU A 108 10.43 -29.37 -2.51
C GLU A 108 9.32 -29.92 -1.59
N HIS A 109 9.22 -31.24 -1.50
CA HIS A 109 8.23 -31.95 -0.69
C HIS A 109 8.84 -32.62 0.56
N SER A 110 10.16 -32.67 0.68
CA SER A 110 10.89 -33.11 1.88
C SER A 110 11.33 -31.92 2.72
N ILE A 111 11.04 -31.96 4.03
CA ILE A 111 11.48 -30.94 4.98
C ILE A 111 13.01 -31.00 5.11
N GLU A 112 13.57 -32.20 5.13
CA GLU A 112 15.00 -32.47 5.29
C GLU A 112 15.80 -31.82 4.16
N LYS A 113 15.46 -32.14 2.90
CA LYS A 113 16.11 -31.55 1.72
C LYS A 113 15.96 -30.04 1.66
N PHE A 114 14.80 -29.55 2.09
CA PHE A 114 14.57 -28.12 2.18
C PHE A 114 15.50 -27.47 3.21
N MET A 115 15.64 -28.05 4.39
CA MET A 115 16.46 -27.50 5.48
C MET A 115 17.96 -27.51 5.15
N GLU A 116 18.43 -28.48 4.36
CA GLU A 116 19.83 -28.54 3.88
C GLU A 116 20.18 -27.36 2.95
N GLN A 117 19.24 -26.96 2.09
CA GLN A 117 19.45 -25.87 1.12
C GLN A 117 18.90 -24.53 1.59
N LYS A 118 18.18 -24.50 2.71
CA LYS A 118 17.55 -23.30 3.27
C LYS A 118 18.65 -22.33 3.69
N PRO A 119 18.62 -21.06 3.22
CA PRO A 119 19.58 -20.07 3.69
C PRO A 119 19.41 -19.83 5.19
N GLN A 120 20.50 -19.48 5.87
CA GLN A 120 20.52 -19.18 7.31
C GLN A 120 19.42 -18.20 7.70
N ASP A 121 18.86 -18.39 8.90
CA ASP A 121 17.86 -17.48 9.46
C ASP A 121 18.43 -16.08 9.66
N ILE A 122 17.56 -15.08 9.53
CA ILE A 122 17.92 -13.66 9.60
C ILE A 122 18.16 -13.24 11.05
N GLY A 123 17.61 -13.98 12.01
CA GLY A 123 17.79 -13.70 13.43
C GLY A 123 17.22 -14.80 14.33
N PRO A 124 17.40 -14.66 15.65
CA PRO A 124 17.02 -15.68 16.63
C PRO A 124 15.53 -15.65 17.00
N GLU A 125 14.79 -14.59 16.66
CA GLU A 125 13.41 -14.41 17.07
C GLU A 125 12.47 -14.23 15.88
N CYS A 126 11.33 -14.90 15.92
CA CYS A 126 10.28 -14.79 14.93
C CYS A 126 9.12 -13.94 15.47
N PRO A 127 8.88 -12.73 14.93
CA PRO A 127 7.79 -11.87 15.40
C PRO A 127 6.42 -12.54 15.31
N SER A 128 6.18 -13.30 14.22
CA SER A 128 4.93 -14.02 14.02
C SER A 128 4.72 -15.11 15.07
N PHE A 129 5.74 -15.91 15.38
CA PHE A 129 5.66 -16.93 16.43
C PHE A 129 5.52 -16.30 17.82
N ASN A 130 6.23 -15.20 18.08
CA ASN A 130 6.15 -14.51 19.36
C ASN A 130 4.75 -13.98 19.65
N GLN A 131 4.10 -13.38 18.65
CA GLN A 131 2.73 -12.86 18.81
C GLN A 131 1.66 -13.95 18.72
N MET A 132 1.71 -14.80 17.69
CA MET A 132 0.62 -15.74 17.39
C MET A 132 0.76 -17.08 18.10
N GLY A 133 1.90 -17.33 18.74
CA GLY A 133 2.25 -18.62 19.33
C GLY A 133 2.53 -19.74 18.33
N LYS A 134 2.30 -19.49 17.03
CA LYS A 134 2.53 -20.42 15.91
C LYS A 134 2.88 -19.66 14.65
N CYS A 135 3.87 -20.12 13.90
CA CYS A 135 4.21 -19.53 12.61
C CYS A 135 3.45 -20.23 11.47
N GLN A 136 2.75 -19.48 10.63
CA GLN A 136 2.06 -20.05 9.45
C GLN A 136 3.05 -20.55 8.38
N PHE A 137 4.28 -20.04 8.40
CA PHE A 137 5.32 -20.42 7.46
C PHE A 137 6.18 -21.59 7.96
N SER A 138 6.12 -21.93 9.25
CA SER A 138 6.89 -23.04 9.85
C SER A 138 8.34 -23.10 9.34
N PHE A 139 8.79 -24.25 8.84
CA PHE A 139 10.15 -24.45 8.28
C PHE A 139 10.52 -23.43 7.20
N ALA A 140 9.56 -22.95 6.41
CA ALA A 140 9.80 -21.95 5.37
C ALA A 140 10.00 -20.52 5.91
N CYS A 141 9.85 -20.30 7.21
CA CYS A 141 10.11 -19.01 7.84
C CYS A 141 11.60 -18.63 7.77
N ARG A 142 11.89 -17.33 7.67
CA ARG A 142 13.25 -16.76 7.75
C ARG A 142 13.78 -16.64 9.19
N PHE A 143 13.01 -17.16 10.14
CA PHE A 143 13.31 -17.27 11.58
C PHE A 143 12.92 -18.66 12.09
N GLY A 144 13.01 -19.68 11.23
CA GLY A 144 12.49 -21.03 11.49
C GLY A 144 13.05 -21.65 12.77
N GLN A 145 14.36 -21.52 12.99
CA GLN A 145 15.06 -22.04 14.17
C GLN A 145 14.48 -21.53 15.50
N ALA A 146 13.85 -20.36 15.51
CA ALA A 146 13.19 -19.80 16.71
C ALA A 146 11.95 -20.61 17.14
N HIS A 147 11.37 -21.39 16.24
CA HIS A 147 10.07 -22.05 16.46
C HIS A 147 9.96 -23.41 15.75
N THR A 148 11.08 -24.07 15.48
CA THR A 148 11.12 -25.44 14.97
C THR A 148 12.10 -26.26 15.78
N ASN A 149 11.74 -27.49 16.12
CA ASN A 149 12.62 -28.45 16.76
C ASN A 149 12.64 -29.74 15.93
N GLY A 150 13.77 -30.06 15.31
CA GLY A 150 13.85 -31.13 14.33
C GLY A 150 12.88 -30.92 13.17
N LEU A 151 11.96 -31.89 12.98
CA LEU A 151 10.95 -31.89 11.92
C LEU A 151 9.56 -31.45 12.42
N GLU A 152 9.50 -30.78 13.57
CA GLU A 152 8.26 -30.29 14.14
C GLU A 152 8.30 -28.78 14.40
N GLN A 153 7.15 -28.13 14.24
CA GLN A 153 6.97 -26.73 14.65
C GLN A 153 6.57 -26.68 16.11
N ILE A 154 7.24 -25.81 16.86
CA ILE A 154 6.89 -25.48 18.24
C ILE A 154 5.62 -24.62 18.21
N GLU A 155 4.69 -24.90 19.11
CA GLU A 155 3.48 -24.10 19.32
C GLU A 155 3.44 -23.66 20.78
N LYS A 156 3.01 -22.43 21.03
CA LYS A 156 2.74 -21.86 22.35
C LYS A 156 1.44 -21.08 22.31
N GLU A 157 0.93 -20.72 23.48
CA GLU A 157 -0.20 -19.80 23.54
C GLU A 157 0.17 -18.45 22.91
N PRO A 158 -0.74 -17.84 22.12
CA PRO A 158 -0.53 -16.49 21.59
C PRO A 158 -0.27 -15.49 22.71
N ASP A 159 0.48 -14.44 22.40
CA ASP A 159 0.67 -13.34 23.33
C ASP A 159 -0.70 -12.75 23.71
N PRO A 160 -1.00 -12.44 24.99
CA PRO A 160 -2.29 -11.88 25.39
C PRO A 160 -2.66 -10.56 24.68
N SER A 161 -1.67 -9.81 24.19
CA SER A 161 -1.89 -8.62 23.37
C SER A 161 -2.27 -8.92 21.92
N TYR A 162 -2.00 -10.13 21.43
CA TYR A 162 -2.35 -10.54 20.08
C TYR A 162 -3.85 -10.74 19.95
N LYS A 163 -4.47 -9.91 19.12
CA LYS A 163 -5.86 -10.07 18.71
C LYS A 163 -5.90 -10.41 17.23
N PRO A 164 -6.45 -11.58 16.84
CA PRO A 164 -6.60 -11.91 15.43
C PRO A 164 -7.48 -10.86 14.78
N THR A 165 -6.90 -10.09 13.86
CA THR A 165 -7.66 -9.14 13.06
C THR A 165 -8.20 -9.88 11.84
N MET A 166 -9.47 -10.29 11.91
CA MET A 166 -10.17 -10.81 10.74
C MET A 166 -10.62 -9.62 9.91
N ASN A 167 -9.93 -9.38 8.78
CA ASN A 167 -10.38 -8.38 7.83
C ASN A 167 -11.72 -8.81 7.22
N THR A 168 -12.60 -7.84 6.95
CA THR A 168 -13.87 -8.06 6.28
C THR A 168 -13.66 -8.82 4.96
N ASN A 169 -14.38 -9.94 4.80
CA ASN A 169 -14.32 -10.75 3.59
C ASN A 169 -15.36 -10.25 2.58
N TYR A 170 -14.91 -9.46 1.61
CA TYR A 170 -15.76 -8.93 0.55
C TYR A 170 -16.01 -9.91 -0.60
N SER A 171 -15.65 -11.19 -0.47
CA SER A 171 -15.73 -12.15 -1.59
C SER A 171 -17.15 -12.31 -2.13
N ALA A 172 -18.17 -12.31 -1.27
CA ALA A 172 -19.56 -12.43 -1.70
C ALA A 172 -19.98 -11.23 -2.57
N ILE A 173 -19.66 -10.01 -2.12
CA ILE A 173 -19.98 -8.79 -2.85
C ILE A 173 -19.18 -8.71 -4.15
N GLN A 174 -17.89 -9.05 -4.13
CA GLN A 174 -17.08 -9.14 -5.35
C GLN A 174 -17.65 -10.14 -6.36
N ILE A 175 -18.20 -11.26 -5.90
CA ILE A 175 -18.89 -12.23 -6.77
C ILE A 175 -20.17 -11.61 -7.32
N ALA A 176 -20.98 -10.93 -6.49
CA ALA A 176 -22.18 -10.25 -6.93
C ALA A 176 -21.88 -9.16 -7.98
N MET A 177 -20.80 -8.39 -7.80
CA MET A 177 -20.30 -7.43 -8.79
C MET A 177 -20.00 -8.10 -10.13
N ARG A 178 -19.16 -9.16 -10.11
CA ARG A 178 -18.77 -9.88 -11.32
C ARG A 178 -19.93 -10.59 -12.02
N LYS A 179 -21.00 -10.90 -11.29
CA LYS A 179 -22.23 -11.50 -11.83
C LYS A 179 -23.31 -10.47 -12.15
N HIS A 180 -23.07 -9.18 -11.92
CA HIS A 180 -24.05 -8.11 -12.08
C HIS A 180 -25.35 -8.34 -11.28
N GLN A 181 -25.22 -8.85 -10.05
CA GLN A 181 -26.33 -9.24 -9.18
C GLN A 181 -26.61 -8.27 -8.02
N TYR A 182 -25.90 -7.14 -7.95
CA TYR A 182 -26.08 -6.15 -6.90
C TYR A 182 -27.15 -5.13 -7.29
N ASP A 183 -27.99 -4.75 -6.34
CA ASP A 183 -29.07 -3.79 -6.59
C ASP A 183 -28.56 -2.35 -6.56
N PHE A 184 -28.55 -1.70 -7.72
CA PHE A 184 -28.21 -0.28 -7.87
C PHE A 184 -29.41 0.63 -8.08
N SER A 185 -30.63 0.17 -7.77
CA SER A 185 -31.86 0.96 -7.92
C SER A 185 -31.77 2.35 -7.28
N ARG A 186 -31.13 2.46 -6.10
CA ARG A 186 -30.89 3.73 -5.41
C ARG A 186 -29.97 4.65 -6.20
N ALA A 187 -28.79 4.19 -6.60
CA ALA A 187 -27.85 4.97 -7.40
C ALA A 187 -28.46 5.38 -8.75
N ASP A 188 -29.14 4.46 -9.43
CA ASP A 188 -29.75 4.69 -10.74
C ASP A 188 -30.87 5.72 -10.67
N LYS A 189 -31.66 5.72 -9.59
CA LYS A 189 -32.67 6.75 -9.34
C LYS A 189 -32.03 8.13 -9.17
N ILE A 190 -30.99 8.24 -8.33
CA ILE A 190 -30.29 9.50 -8.07
C ILE A 190 -29.73 10.07 -9.38
N VAL A 191 -29.06 9.25 -10.19
CA VAL A 191 -28.45 9.70 -11.45
C VAL A 191 -29.49 10.17 -12.45
N LYS A 192 -30.68 9.53 -12.51
CA LYS A 192 -31.79 9.97 -13.36
C LYS A 192 -32.42 11.29 -12.92
N GLU A 193 -32.38 11.59 -11.62
CA GLU A 193 -32.92 12.82 -11.03
C GLU A 193 -31.91 13.98 -11.05
N LEU A 194 -30.67 13.75 -11.50
CA LEU A 194 -29.69 14.83 -11.64
C LEU A 194 -30.16 15.85 -12.68
N PRO A 195 -30.00 17.16 -12.40
CA PRO A 195 -30.31 18.20 -13.36
C PRO A 195 -29.38 18.12 -14.58
N ASP A 196 -29.88 18.54 -15.74
CA ASP A 196 -29.10 18.74 -16.96
C ASP A 196 -29.17 20.21 -17.39
N PRO A 197 -28.07 20.98 -17.36
CA PRO A 197 -26.72 20.56 -16.97
C PRO A 197 -26.59 20.25 -15.47
N ILE A 198 -25.66 19.37 -15.11
CA ILE A 198 -25.35 19.07 -13.70
C ILE A 198 -24.75 20.33 -13.07
N THR A 199 -25.44 20.88 -12.08
CA THR A 199 -24.99 22.06 -11.32
C THR A 199 -24.51 21.67 -9.92
N ALA A 200 -23.72 22.55 -9.31
CA ALA A 200 -23.35 22.40 -7.90
C ALA A 200 -24.60 22.50 -7.02
N MET A 201 -24.72 21.60 -6.05
CA MET A 201 -25.79 21.69 -5.04
C MET A 201 -25.60 22.97 -4.21
N GLU A 202 -26.67 23.73 -3.96
CA GLU A 202 -26.62 24.96 -3.15
C GLU A 202 -26.10 24.71 -1.73
N ARG A 203 -26.38 23.52 -1.17
CA ARG A 203 -25.88 23.09 0.13
C ARG A 203 -26.05 21.59 0.34
N GLU A 204 -24.97 20.88 0.65
CA GLU A 204 -25.05 19.51 1.17
C GLU A 204 -25.36 19.55 2.68
N LYS A 205 -26.18 18.60 3.18
CA LYS A 205 -26.29 18.36 4.62
C LYS A 205 -25.19 17.35 4.99
N PRO A 206 -24.05 17.77 5.54
CA PRO A 206 -22.97 16.83 5.81
C PRO A 206 -23.42 15.87 6.91
N LYS A 207 -23.31 14.56 6.64
CA LYS A 207 -23.50 13.52 7.67
C LYS A 207 -22.39 13.56 8.73
N LEU A 208 -21.20 14.02 8.33
CA LEU A 208 -20.05 14.20 9.21
C LEU A 208 -19.86 15.70 9.51
N ASN A 209 -19.91 16.09 10.78
CA ASN A 209 -19.66 17.47 11.15
C ASN A 209 -18.17 17.78 11.04
N MET A 210 -17.78 18.58 10.04
CA MET A 210 -16.38 18.97 9.80
C MET A 210 -15.73 19.68 11.00
N ARG A 211 -16.54 20.29 11.89
CA ARG A 211 -16.02 20.87 13.14
C ARG A 211 -15.45 19.80 14.07
N ASP A 212 -16.02 18.61 14.07
CA ASP A 212 -15.55 17.49 14.88
C ASP A 212 -14.22 16.92 14.34
N LEU A 213 -13.86 17.27 13.11
CA LEU A 213 -12.56 16.94 12.51
C LEU A 213 -11.52 18.07 12.67
N SER A 214 -11.93 19.26 13.12
CA SER A 214 -11.04 20.40 13.25
C SER A 214 -9.92 20.13 14.26
N GLY A 215 -8.70 20.57 13.92
CA GLY A 215 -7.51 20.37 14.75
C GLY A 215 -6.99 18.93 14.82
N LYS A 216 -7.60 17.98 14.09
CA LYS A 216 -7.14 16.59 14.05
C LYS A 216 -6.10 16.37 12.95
N ALA A 217 -5.10 15.54 13.24
CA ALA A 217 -4.11 15.13 12.24
C ALA A 217 -4.74 14.18 11.20
N TYR A 218 -4.77 14.63 9.94
CA TYR A 218 -5.27 13.87 8.80
C TYR A 218 -4.12 13.21 8.03
N LEU A 219 -4.14 11.89 7.94
CA LEU A 219 -3.24 11.17 7.05
C LEU A 219 -3.77 11.25 5.63
N ALA A 220 -3.06 11.98 4.78
CA ALA A 220 -3.39 12.11 3.37
C ALA A 220 -3.53 10.74 2.68
N PRO A 221 -4.42 10.60 1.68
CA PRO A 221 -4.48 9.43 0.84
C PRO A 221 -3.21 9.35 -0.02
N LEU A 222 -2.43 8.28 0.14
CA LEU A 222 -1.15 8.10 -0.54
C LEU A 222 -1.20 6.87 -1.46
N THR A 223 -1.38 7.08 -2.75
CA THR A 223 -1.38 5.99 -3.73
C THR A 223 -0.06 5.22 -3.67
N THR A 224 -0.12 3.89 -3.73
CA THR A 224 0.98 2.90 -3.68
C THR A 224 1.69 2.69 -2.34
N VAL A 225 1.55 3.61 -1.38
CA VAL A 225 2.25 3.55 -0.09
C VAL A 225 1.31 3.63 1.12
N GLY A 226 0.10 4.16 0.95
CA GLY A 226 -0.92 4.40 1.99
C GLY A 226 -1.73 3.16 2.39
N ASN A 227 -1.13 1.97 2.33
CA ASN A 227 -1.82 0.72 2.61
C ASN A 227 -2.20 0.57 4.10
N LEU A 228 -3.07 -0.39 4.39
CA LEU A 228 -3.61 -0.60 5.75
C LEU A 228 -2.52 -0.72 6.85
N PRO A 229 -1.44 -1.53 6.69
CA PRO A 229 -0.34 -1.55 7.66
C PRO A 229 0.29 -0.17 7.92
N PHE A 230 0.53 0.62 6.87
CA PHE A 230 1.09 1.96 7.00
C PHE A 230 0.16 2.89 7.79
N ARG A 231 -1.14 2.90 7.47
CA ARG A 231 -2.12 3.73 8.19
C ARG A 231 -2.27 3.35 9.66
N ARG A 232 -2.19 2.05 9.98
CA ARG A 232 -2.16 1.57 11.37
C ARG A 232 -0.95 2.11 12.13
N LEU A 233 0.22 2.12 11.50
CA LEU A 233 1.43 2.70 12.08
C LEU A 233 1.23 4.20 12.33
N CYS A 234 0.74 4.95 11.35
CA CYS A 234 0.45 6.38 11.48
C CYS A 234 -0.56 6.67 12.58
N THR A 235 -1.59 5.83 12.73
CA THR A 235 -2.57 5.95 13.82
C THR A 235 -1.88 5.84 15.18
N ARG A 236 -0.98 4.88 15.36
CA ARG A 236 -0.18 4.72 16.58
C ARG A 236 0.76 5.91 16.83
N LEU A 237 1.19 6.59 15.77
CA LEU A 237 2.03 7.79 15.83
C LEU A 237 1.23 9.10 15.93
N GLY A 238 -0.09 9.04 16.07
CA GLY A 238 -0.93 10.22 16.35
C GLY A 238 -1.85 10.67 15.22
N ALA A 239 -1.88 9.99 14.07
CA ALA A 239 -2.92 10.26 13.06
C ALA A 239 -4.30 9.94 13.63
N GLN A 240 -5.23 10.88 13.52
CA GLN A 240 -6.58 10.77 14.07
C GLN A 240 -7.62 10.48 13.00
N ILE A 241 -7.32 10.86 11.76
CA ILE A 241 -8.14 10.59 10.59
C ILE A 241 -7.25 9.90 9.56
N THR A 242 -7.73 8.80 8.99
CA THR A 242 -7.05 8.06 7.93
C THR A 242 -7.95 7.95 6.70
N CYS A 243 -7.32 7.87 5.54
CA CYS A 243 -8.02 7.67 4.28
C CYS A 243 -7.36 6.53 3.50
N SER A 244 -8.16 5.75 2.76
CA SER A 244 -7.63 4.73 1.85
C SER A 244 -6.70 5.34 0.81
N GLU A 245 -5.92 4.49 0.14
CA GLU A 245 -5.37 4.86 -1.16
C GLU A 245 -6.51 5.18 -2.14
N MET A 246 -6.17 5.88 -3.22
CA MET A 246 -7.12 6.22 -4.27
C MET A 246 -7.69 4.95 -4.91
N ALA A 247 -9.00 4.76 -4.78
CA ALA A 247 -9.73 3.63 -5.34
C ALA A 247 -10.51 4.04 -6.60
N VAL A 248 -10.30 3.32 -7.70
CA VAL A 248 -10.98 3.58 -8.99
C VAL A 248 -12.39 2.99 -8.96
N ALA A 249 -13.41 3.85 -9.09
CA ALA A 249 -14.81 3.47 -8.97
C ALA A 249 -15.19 2.29 -9.88
N THR A 250 -14.76 2.30 -11.14
CA THR A 250 -15.03 1.23 -12.10
C THR A 250 -14.36 -0.10 -11.74
N SER A 251 -13.15 -0.07 -11.15
CA SER A 251 -12.45 -1.28 -10.67
C SER A 251 -13.17 -1.92 -9.47
N ILE A 252 -13.77 -1.12 -8.60
CA ILE A 252 -14.64 -1.62 -7.50
C ILE A 252 -15.85 -2.35 -8.10
N LEU A 253 -16.54 -1.71 -9.04
CA LEU A 253 -17.73 -2.27 -9.71
C LEU A 253 -17.42 -3.54 -10.52
N GLN A 254 -16.19 -3.71 -11.00
CA GLN A 254 -15.73 -4.94 -11.65
C GLN A 254 -15.39 -6.06 -10.66
N GLY A 255 -15.45 -5.81 -9.35
CA GLY A 255 -15.10 -6.79 -8.33
C GLY A 255 -13.62 -7.15 -8.32
N ASN A 256 -12.73 -6.21 -8.69
CA ASN A 256 -11.28 -6.44 -8.72
C ASN A 256 -10.73 -6.60 -7.28
N PRO A 257 -10.15 -7.76 -6.90
CA PRO A 257 -9.71 -8.00 -5.52
C PRO A 257 -8.64 -7.03 -5.01
N SER A 258 -7.79 -6.48 -5.89
CA SER A 258 -6.78 -5.50 -5.48
C SER A 258 -7.43 -4.19 -5.02
N GLU A 259 -8.42 -3.71 -5.76
CA GLU A 259 -9.14 -2.47 -5.45
C GLU A 259 -9.90 -2.58 -4.14
N TRP A 260 -10.63 -3.69 -3.98
CA TRP A 260 -11.38 -4.00 -2.77
C TRP A 260 -10.49 -4.14 -1.52
N SER A 261 -9.20 -4.42 -1.70
CA SER A 261 -8.26 -4.48 -0.59
C SER A 261 -7.89 -3.10 -0.04
N LEU A 262 -7.99 -2.04 -0.85
CA LEU A 262 -7.74 -0.65 -0.43
C LEU A 262 -8.79 -0.17 0.57
N LEU A 263 -10.01 -0.67 0.44
CA LEU A 263 -11.19 -0.25 1.19
C LEU A 263 -11.29 -0.86 2.61
N LYS A 264 -10.25 -1.58 3.05
CA LYS A 264 -10.26 -2.25 4.35
C LYS A 264 -9.93 -1.26 5.47
N ARG A 265 -10.79 -1.22 6.49
CA ARG A 265 -10.58 -0.54 7.78
C ARG A 265 -9.95 -1.49 8.79
N HIS A 266 -9.05 -0.98 9.63
CA HIS A 266 -8.59 -1.66 10.84
C HIS A 266 -9.28 -1.06 12.08
N PRO A 267 -9.59 -1.85 13.12
CA PRO A 267 -10.25 -1.34 14.35
C PRO A 267 -9.53 -0.21 15.10
N SER A 268 -8.25 0.03 14.81
CA SER A 268 -7.51 1.16 15.38
C SER A 268 -7.85 2.50 14.73
N GLU A 269 -8.32 2.49 13.49
CA GLU A 269 -8.66 3.69 12.73
C GLU A 269 -9.96 4.28 13.29
N LYS A 270 -9.85 5.38 14.05
CA LYS A 270 -10.99 6.02 14.72
C LYS A 270 -11.94 6.72 13.76
N VAL A 271 -11.37 7.40 12.77
CA VAL A 271 -12.09 8.03 11.66
C VAL A 271 -11.41 7.58 10.38
N PHE A 272 -12.11 6.81 9.56
CA PHE A 272 -11.60 6.23 8.32
C PHE A 272 -12.50 6.60 7.15
N GLY A 273 -11.90 7.07 6.06
CA GLY A 273 -12.60 7.28 4.81
C GLY A 273 -12.00 6.55 3.62
N VAL A 274 -12.79 6.49 2.55
CA VAL A 274 -12.37 5.94 1.26
C VAL A 274 -12.26 7.07 0.25
N GLN A 275 -11.09 7.20 -0.39
CA GLN A 275 -10.93 8.09 -1.53
C GLN A 275 -11.31 7.39 -2.83
N LEU A 276 -12.33 7.90 -3.52
CA LEU A 276 -12.78 7.44 -4.82
C LEU A 276 -12.27 8.32 -5.96
N VAL A 277 -12.03 7.71 -7.12
CA VAL A 277 -11.77 8.42 -8.37
C VAL A 277 -12.58 7.84 -9.52
N GLY A 278 -13.08 8.71 -10.38
CA GLY A 278 -13.84 8.37 -11.58
C GLY A 278 -14.29 9.64 -12.31
N GLY A 279 -14.69 9.49 -13.58
CA GLY A 279 -15.12 10.61 -14.43
C GLY A 279 -16.62 10.66 -14.71
N TYR A 280 -17.39 9.66 -14.28
CA TYR A 280 -18.80 9.52 -14.67
C TYR A 280 -19.71 9.39 -13.44
N PRO A 281 -20.80 10.20 -13.34
CA PRO A 281 -21.72 10.19 -12.21
C PRO A 281 -22.34 8.81 -11.92
N ASP A 282 -22.65 8.02 -12.95
CA ASP A 282 -23.22 6.68 -12.81
C ASP A 282 -22.26 5.73 -12.06
N SER A 283 -21.00 5.68 -12.49
CA SER A 283 -19.98 4.83 -11.88
C SER A 283 -19.63 5.27 -10.46
N MET A 284 -19.53 6.58 -10.23
CA MET A 284 -19.22 7.16 -8.92
C MET A 284 -20.34 6.91 -7.92
N THR A 285 -21.60 7.14 -8.32
CA THR A 285 -22.77 6.98 -7.44
C THR A 285 -22.98 5.51 -7.06
N ARG A 286 -22.81 4.58 -8.02
CA ARG A 286 -22.89 3.14 -7.76
C ARG A 286 -21.77 2.65 -6.83
N ALA A 287 -20.53 3.11 -7.04
CA ALA A 287 -19.41 2.78 -6.15
C ALA A 287 -19.64 3.32 -4.73
N ALA A 288 -20.10 4.58 -4.61
CA ALA A 288 -20.45 5.19 -3.33
C ALA A 288 -21.60 4.46 -2.62
N GLN A 289 -22.60 3.97 -3.36
CA GLN A 289 -23.68 3.15 -2.80
C GLN A 289 -23.11 1.90 -2.12
N ILE A 290 -22.29 1.11 -2.82
CA ILE A 290 -21.69 -0.11 -2.27
C ILE A 290 -20.85 0.20 -1.03
N ILE A 291 -20.00 1.23 -1.11
CA ILE A 291 -19.16 1.61 0.02
C ILE A 291 -20.01 1.97 1.24
N THR A 292 -21.12 2.67 1.03
CA THR A 292 -22.02 3.08 2.12
C THR A 292 -22.81 1.89 2.69
N ASP A 293 -23.24 0.96 1.84
CA ASP A 293 -24.13 -0.14 2.25
C ASP A 293 -23.35 -1.32 2.85
N GLU A 294 -22.12 -1.57 2.39
CA GLU A 294 -21.38 -2.80 2.70
C GLU A 294 -20.14 -2.59 3.57
N LEU A 295 -19.65 -1.35 3.71
CA LEU A 295 -18.40 -1.06 4.41
C LEU A 295 -18.64 -0.14 5.62
N ASP A 296 -17.83 -0.37 6.65
CA ASP A 296 -17.71 0.52 7.80
C ASP A 296 -16.74 1.66 7.46
N VAL A 297 -17.29 2.77 6.96
CA VAL A 297 -16.56 4.00 6.63
C VAL A 297 -17.26 5.22 7.23
N ASP A 298 -16.47 6.20 7.66
CA ASP A 298 -16.98 7.44 8.26
C ASP A 298 -17.22 8.53 7.20
N PHE A 299 -16.51 8.47 6.06
CA PHE A 299 -16.69 9.39 4.94
C PHE A 299 -16.21 8.80 3.61
N ILE A 300 -16.68 9.41 2.51
CA ILE A 300 -16.16 9.18 1.15
C ILE A 300 -15.52 10.49 0.71
N ASP A 301 -14.28 10.40 0.22
CA ASP A 301 -13.53 11.50 -0.37
C ASP A 301 -13.51 11.33 -1.90
N ILE A 302 -13.58 12.42 -2.65
CA ILE A 302 -13.52 12.40 -4.12
C ILE A 302 -12.19 12.99 -4.55
N ASN A 303 -11.39 12.19 -5.27
CA ASN A 303 -10.12 12.65 -5.81
C ASN A 303 -10.36 13.57 -7.01
N LEU A 304 -10.10 14.87 -6.81
CA LEU A 304 -10.15 15.91 -7.84
C LEU A 304 -8.76 16.43 -8.24
N GLY A 305 -7.67 15.77 -7.81
CA GLY A 305 -6.32 16.32 -7.89
C GLY A 305 -5.27 15.43 -8.56
N CYS A 306 -5.57 14.15 -8.77
CA CYS A 306 -4.61 13.20 -9.33
C CYS A 306 -4.23 13.59 -10.78
N PRO A 307 -2.94 13.79 -11.10
CA PRO A 307 -2.48 14.16 -12.46
C PRO A 307 -2.13 12.95 -13.34
N ILE A 308 -2.40 11.73 -12.88
CA ILE A 308 -2.02 10.51 -13.60
C ILE A 308 -2.79 10.43 -14.93
N GLU A 309 -2.05 10.28 -16.03
CA GLU A 309 -2.60 10.30 -17.41
C GLU A 309 -3.75 9.29 -17.58
N THR A 310 -3.61 8.06 -17.10
CA THR A 310 -4.65 7.01 -17.22
C THR A 310 -5.94 7.29 -16.46
N ILE A 311 -5.89 8.17 -15.47
CA ILE A 311 -7.06 8.64 -14.72
C ILE A 311 -7.68 9.85 -15.45
N ASN A 312 -6.84 10.79 -15.88
CA ASN A 312 -7.27 11.99 -16.59
C ASN A 312 -7.90 11.67 -17.96
N GLU A 313 -7.34 10.73 -18.71
CA GLU A 313 -7.90 10.24 -19.99
C GLU A 313 -9.32 9.66 -19.82
N LYS A 314 -9.68 9.23 -18.61
CA LYS A 314 -11.01 8.72 -18.26
C LYS A 314 -11.91 9.79 -17.63
N GLY A 315 -11.51 11.06 -17.69
CA GLY A 315 -12.25 12.18 -17.13
C GLY A 315 -12.23 12.27 -15.60
N GLY A 316 -11.35 11.52 -14.91
CA GLY A 316 -11.21 11.58 -13.45
C GLY A 316 -10.05 12.47 -13.00
N GLY A 317 -9.85 12.58 -11.69
CA GLY A 317 -8.70 13.30 -11.13
C GLY A 317 -8.75 14.80 -11.41
N CYS A 318 -7.62 15.41 -11.76
CA CYS A 318 -7.58 16.86 -12.01
C CYS A 318 -8.36 17.29 -13.27
N GLN A 319 -8.69 16.36 -14.17
CA GLN A 319 -9.52 16.65 -15.35
C GLN A 319 -10.92 17.16 -14.97
N LEU A 320 -11.45 16.73 -13.81
CA LEU A 320 -12.76 17.18 -13.30
C LEU A 320 -12.78 18.68 -13.00
N VAL A 321 -11.64 19.26 -12.63
CA VAL A 321 -11.54 20.68 -12.24
C VAL A 321 -11.28 21.57 -13.45
N ILE A 322 -10.59 21.04 -14.48
CA ILE A 322 -10.33 21.79 -15.72
C ILE A 322 -11.63 22.13 -16.47
N PHE A 323 -12.60 21.21 -16.43
CA PHE A 323 -13.93 21.45 -17.02
C PHE A 323 -14.80 22.46 -16.25
N LEU A 324 -14.43 22.84 -15.02
CA LEU A 324 -15.16 23.87 -14.25
C LEU A 324 -14.68 25.29 -14.54
N MET A 325 -13.62 25.47 -15.35
CA MET A 325 -12.99 26.77 -15.63
C MET A 325 -13.28 27.32 -17.03
N TYR A 326 -14.10 26.65 -17.83
CA TYR A 326 -14.56 27.07 -19.15
C TYR A 326 -16.09 27.02 -19.21
#